data_AF-W0J7M5-F1
#
_entry.id   AF-W0J7M5-F1
#
_cell.length_a   1.000
_cell.length_b   1.000
_cell.length_c   1.000
_cell.angle_alpha   90.00
_cell.angle_beta   90.00
_cell.angle_gamma   90.00
#
_symmetry.space_group_name_H-M   'P 1'
#
loop_
_entity.id
_entity.type
_entity.pdbx_description
1 polymer ?
#
loop_
_entity_poly.entity_id
_entity_poly.type
_entity_poly.pdbx_seq_one_letter_code
_entity_poly.pdbx_strand_id
1 'polypeptide(L)'
;MPGRLQISARLRLLAALLPGVAFLSAASAPAPAAAVAWDDVARGLFHEAHQAFAAAGDTGDTDRETRLGTALTLLQLQPKTDANIRRAATLLTRLHEENPGDETGLAALYYLGRIEHLHRTPADPEAAARYYRELISTRPDHPLAGQARVKLALIELYRSGGRPEDRAQTVARLTPLADRQPDAASRRDLHLVLGEAALRFGLGSQLALDHFRAALDAGILRATLRADALVRCGELARELGHADEARRYYETFLADFRRDVRRRTITETLAALSSPAALAAAP
;
A
#
# COMPACT_ATOMS: atom_id res chain seq x y z
N MET A 1 3.26 -28.42 -6.40
CA MET A 1 4.13 -28.04 -7.54
C MET A 1 3.28 -27.40 -8.63
N PRO A 2 3.83 -26.44 -9.38
CA PRO A 2 3.12 -25.22 -9.78
C PRO A 2 2.74 -25.17 -11.26
N GLY A 3 1.56 -24.62 -11.56
CA GLY A 3 1.20 -24.09 -12.88
C GLY A 3 1.67 -22.65 -12.99
N ARG A 4 2.78 -22.44 -13.70
CA ARG A 4 3.36 -21.12 -13.98
C ARG A 4 2.53 -20.35 -15.00
N LEU A 5 2.07 -19.16 -14.58
CA LEU A 5 2.24 -17.86 -15.25
C LEU A 5 2.59 -17.92 -16.74
N GLN A 6 1.62 -17.65 -17.61
CA GLN A 6 1.90 -17.18 -18.96
C GLN A 6 2.29 -15.70 -18.91
N ILE A 7 3.60 -15.50 -18.86
CA ILE A 7 4.28 -14.30 -19.32
C ILE A 7 4.26 -14.35 -20.86
N SER A 8 3.75 -13.31 -21.51
CA SER A 8 4.17 -13.01 -22.88
C SER A 8 4.53 -11.54 -22.98
N ALA A 9 5.74 -11.24 -22.50
CA ALA A 9 6.51 -10.09 -22.89
C ALA A 9 6.95 -10.25 -24.37
N ARG A 10 6.86 -9.13 -25.08
CA ARG A 10 7.61 -8.76 -26.27
C ARG A 10 8.95 -9.51 -26.44
N LEU A 11 9.08 -10.30 -27.50
CA LEU A 11 10.23 -10.41 -28.43
C LEU A 11 10.22 -11.80 -29.11
N ARG A 12 9.91 -11.83 -30.40
CA ARG A 12 10.56 -12.77 -31.33
C ARG A 12 10.94 -11.99 -32.58
N LEU A 13 12.22 -11.69 -32.66
CA LEU A 13 12.90 -11.20 -33.85
C LEU A 13 13.61 -12.42 -34.46
N LEU A 14 13.33 -12.74 -35.73
CA LEU A 14 14.26 -13.16 -36.78
C LEU A 14 13.49 -13.88 -37.90
N ALA A 15 13.36 -13.20 -39.04
CA ALA A 15 13.29 -13.81 -40.35
C ALA A 15 14.30 -13.06 -41.24
N ALA A 16 15.21 -13.80 -41.86
CA ALA A 16 16.28 -13.27 -42.69
C ALA A 16 15.93 -13.35 -44.19
N LEU A 17 16.54 -12.43 -44.95
CA LEU A 17 16.84 -12.46 -46.39
C LEU A 17 15.71 -12.16 -47.39
N LEU A 18 15.59 -10.87 -47.74
CA LEU A 18 15.31 -10.36 -49.09
C LEU A 18 15.85 -8.91 -49.18
N PRO A 19 16.58 -8.51 -50.24
CA PRO A 19 17.12 -7.16 -50.36
C PRO A 19 16.04 -6.22 -50.91
N GLY A 20 15.83 -5.09 -50.25
CA GLY A 20 15.02 -3.99 -50.76
C GLY A 20 13.62 -3.91 -50.16
N VAL A 21 13.53 -3.47 -48.89
CA VAL A 21 12.33 -2.82 -48.37
C VAL A 21 12.80 -1.63 -47.56
N ALA A 22 12.29 -0.45 -47.93
CA ALA A 22 12.54 0.81 -47.26
C ALA A 22 12.35 0.67 -45.75
N PHE A 23 13.29 1.21 -44.97
CA PHE A 23 13.05 1.53 -43.56
C PHE A 23 11.97 2.61 -43.50
N LEU A 24 10.71 2.19 -43.61
CA LEU A 24 9.60 2.93 -43.02
C LEU A 24 9.84 2.86 -41.52
N SER A 25 10.45 3.91 -40.98
CA SER A 25 10.36 4.23 -39.56
C SER A 25 8.88 4.31 -39.25
N ALA A 26 8.31 3.20 -38.76
CA ALA A 26 7.01 3.20 -38.14
C ALA A 26 7.18 4.08 -36.90
N ALA A 27 6.89 5.37 -37.04
CA ALA A 27 6.68 6.26 -35.93
C ALA A 27 5.67 5.54 -35.03
N SER A 28 6.13 5.08 -33.86
CA SER A 28 5.24 4.57 -32.84
C SER A 28 4.18 5.65 -32.63
N ALA A 29 2.92 5.33 -32.92
CA ALA A 29 1.82 6.23 -32.66
C ALA A 29 1.98 6.78 -31.23
N PRO A 30 1.85 8.10 -31.02
CA PRO A 30 1.98 8.66 -29.68
C PRO A 30 1.04 7.90 -28.75
N ALA A 31 1.53 7.53 -27.57
CA ALA A 31 0.70 6.90 -26.55
C ALA A 31 -0.54 7.79 -26.31
N PRO A 32 -1.74 7.20 -26.13
CA PRO A 32 -2.93 7.99 -25.86
C PRO A 32 -2.67 8.91 -24.66
N ALA A 33 -3.15 10.16 -24.73
CA ALA A 33 -2.82 11.20 -23.74
C ALA A 33 -3.08 10.77 -22.28
N ALA A 34 -4.12 9.97 -22.04
CA ALA A 34 -4.43 9.39 -20.73
C ALA A 34 -3.31 8.44 -20.21
N ALA A 35 -2.68 7.65 -21.08
CA ALA A 35 -1.59 6.76 -20.68
C ALA A 35 -0.34 7.54 -20.26
N VAL A 36 -0.05 8.67 -20.93
CA VAL A 36 1.02 9.59 -20.52
C VAL A 36 0.69 10.22 -19.17
N ALA A 37 -0.55 10.67 -18.97
CA ALA A 37 -0.98 11.27 -17.72
C ALA A 37 -0.86 10.30 -16.52
N TRP A 38 -1.18 9.02 -16.70
CA TRP A 38 -1.00 8.00 -15.65
C TRP A 38 0.46 7.71 -15.33
N ASP A 39 1.34 7.74 -16.33
CA ASP A 39 2.77 7.60 -16.15
C ASP A 39 3.35 8.78 -15.34
N ASP A 40 2.85 10.00 -15.58
CA ASP A 40 3.18 11.17 -14.76
C ASP A 40 2.65 11.05 -13.32
N VAL A 41 1.43 10.53 -13.12
CA VAL A 41 0.92 10.20 -11.78
C VAL A 41 1.84 9.21 -11.07
N ALA A 42 2.31 8.16 -11.77
CA ALA A 42 3.20 7.14 -11.19
C ALA A 42 4.57 7.73 -10.78
N ARG A 43 5.01 8.80 -11.44
CA ARG A 43 6.23 9.55 -11.09
C ARG A 43 6.01 10.66 -10.06
N GLY A 44 4.77 10.93 -9.67
CA GLY A 44 4.43 12.03 -8.76
C GLY A 44 4.42 13.42 -9.41
N LEU A 45 4.39 13.49 -10.74
CA LEU A 45 4.30 14.72 -11.52
C LEU A 45 2.83 15.17 -11.64
N PHE A 46 2.24 15.53 -10.50
CA PHE A 46 0.79 15.73 -10.40
C PHE A 46 0.27 16.97 -11.13
N HIS A 47 1.11 17.99 -11.36
CA HIS A 47 0.71 19.18 -12.09
C HIS A 47 0.63 18.88 -13.59
N GLU A 48 1.65 18.22 -14.12
CA GLU A 48 1.77 17.76 -15.50
C GLU A 48 0.67 16.76 -15.82
N ALA A 49 0.47 15.76 -14.96
CA ALA A 49 -0.62 14.81 -15.09
C ALA A 49 -1.99 15.50 -15.14
N HIS A 50 -2.22 16.50 -14.29
CA HIS A 50 -3.50 17.22 -14.27
C HIS A 50 -3.76 17.95 -15.59
N GLN A 51 -2.74 18.62 -16.14
CA GLN A 51 -2.84 19.28 -17.45
C GLN A 51 -3.08 18.28 -18.58
N ALA A 52 -2.40 17.13 -18.54
CA ALA A 52 -2.54 16.08 -19.54
C ALA A 52 -3.97 15.49 -19.54
N PHE A 53 -4.55 15.22 -18.37
CA PHE A 53 -5.96 14.80 -18.27
C PHE A 53 -6.92 15.89 -18.76
N ALA A 54 -6.67 17.16 -18.44
CA ALA A 54 -7.50 18.27 -18.93
C ALA A 54 -7.46 18.43 -20.47
N ALA A 55 -6.32 18.10 -21.09
CA ALA A 55 -6.13 18.18 -22.54
C ALA A 55 -6.69 16.97 -23.31
N ALA A 56 -6.89 15.82 -22.64
CA ALA A 56 -7.32 14.58 -23.29
C ALA A 56 -8.76 14.63 -23.85
N GLY A 57 -9.62 15.52 -23.33
CA GLY A 57 -10.98 15.76 -23.82
C GLY A 57 -11.97 14.58 -23.63
N ASP A 58 -13.27 14.83 -23.84
CA ASP A 58 -14.34 13.82 -23.70
C ASP A 58 -14.46 12.98 -24.98
N THR A 59 -13.89 11.77 -25.00
CA THR A 59 -14.11 10.79 -26.08
C THR A 59 -14.41 9.39 -25.53
N GLY A 60 -15.70 9.04 -25.38
CA GLY A 60 -16.15 7.66 -25.04
C GLY A 60 -15.69 7.16 -23.65
N ASP A 61 -15.45 5.85 -23.48
CA ASP A 61 -14.96 5.25 -22.20
C ASP A 61 -13.67 5.91 -21.65
N THR A 62 -12.87 6.53 -22.54
CA THR A 62 -11.71 7.37 -22.20
C THR A 62 -12.08 8.58 -21.33
N ASP A 63 -13.34 9.01 -21.34
CA ASP A 63 -13.89 10.07 -20.48
C ASP A 63 -13.88 9.65 -18.99
N ARG A 64 -14.39 8.46 -18.65
CA ARG A 64 -14.48 8.01 -17.24
C ARG A 64 -13.11 7.90 -16.59
N GLU A 65 -12.15 7.30 -17.30
CA GLU A 65 -10.78 7.18 -16.84
C GLU A 65 -10.08 8.55 -16.73
N THR A 66 -10.30 9.44 -17.70
CA THR A 66 -9.78 10.82 -17.67
C THR A 66 -10.37 11.64 -16.52
N ARG A 67 -11.67 11.50 -16.23
CA ARG A 67 -12.34 12.12 -15.08
C ARG A 67 -11.83 11.56 -13.76
N LEU A 68 -11.55 10.26 -13.68
CA LEU A 68 -10.91 9.66 -12.51
C LEU A 68 -9.52 10.27 -12.31
N GLY A 69 -8.67 10.26 -13.33
CA GLY A 69 -7.33 10.87 -13.28
C GLY A 69 -7.36 12.35 -12.90
N THR A 70 -8.31 13.11 -13.45
CA THR A 70 -8.55 14.51 -13.08
C THR A 70 -8.89 14.66 -11.60
N ALA A 71 -9.80 13.83 -11.08
CA ALA A 71 -10.16 13.86 -9.67
C ALA A 71 -8.98 13.52 -8.75
N LEU A 72 -8.20 12.49 -9.08
CA LEU A 72 -7.06 12.07 -8.27
C LEU A 72 -5.93 13.10 -8.25
N THR A 73 -5.66 13.73 -9.39
CA THR A 73 -4.64 14.79 -9.49
C THR A 73 -5.05 16.05 -8.73
N LEU A 74 -6.34 16.45 -8.77
CA LEU A 74 -6.86 17.57 -7.96
C LEU A 74 -6.57 17.41 -6.46
N LEU A 75 -6.60 16.18 -5.94
CA LEU A 75 -6.30 15.88 -4.53
C LEU A 75 -4.82 16.07 -4.15
N GLN A 76 -3.92 16.12 -5.14
CA GLN A 76 -2.47 16.18 -4.95
C GLN A 76 -1.86 17.55 -5.29
N LEU A 77 -2.58 18.38 -6.06
CA LEU A 77 -2.11 19.72 -6.44
C LEU A 77 -1.73 20.58 -5.24
N GLN A 78 -0.70 21.42 -5.45
CA GLN A 78 -0.30 22.47 -4.52
C GLN A 78 -0.65 23.85 -5.12
N PRO A 79 -1.19 24.79 -4.33
CA PRO A 79 -1.62 24.62 -2.95
C PRO A 79 -2.85 23.70 -2.85
N LYS A 80 -2.98 22.96 -1.74
CA LYS A 80 -4.21 22.22 -1.42
C LYS A 80 -5.34 23.21 -1.14
N THR A 81 -6.48 23.04 -1.82
CA THR A 81 -7.65 23.92 -1.65
C THR A 81 -8.93 23.11 -1.48
N ASP A 82 -9.88 23.65 -0.69
CA ASP A 82 -11.20 23.05 -0.54
C ASP A 82 -11.97 22.99 -1.85
N ALA A 83 -11.71 23.94 -2.77
CA ALA A 83 -12.31 23.96 -4.09
C ALA A 83 -11.90 22.72 -4.91
N ASN A 84 -10.60 22.38 -4.91
CA ASN A 84 -10.09 21.18 -5.58
C ASN A 84 -10.68 19.91 -4.94
N ILE A 85 -10.76 19.86 -3.61
CA ILE A 85 -11.33 18.71 -2.88
C ILE A 85 -12.80 18.52 -3.24
N ARG A 86 -13.61 19.60 -3.24
CA ARG A 86 -15.03 19.53 -3.64
C ARG A 86 -15.22 19.11 -5.08
N ARG A 87 -14.39 19.62 -6.00
CA ARG A 87 -14.43 19.25 -7.41
C ARG A 87 -14.07 17.78 -7.61
N ALA A 88 -13.03 17.29 -6.96
CA ALA A 88 -12.66 15.88 -6.98
C ALA A 88 -13.79 14.99 -6.44
N ALA A 89 -14.39 15.35 -5.29
CA ALA A 89 -15.52 14.62 -4.74
C ALA A 89 -16.70 14.55 -5.72
N THR A 90 -17.05 15.67 -6.37
CA THR A 90 -18.14 15.72 -7.36
C THR A 90 -17.89 14.79 -8.54
N LEU A 91 -16.66 14.76 -9.06
CA LEU A 91 -16.28 13.86 -10.16
C LEU A 91 -16.38 12.39 -9.73
N LEU A 92 -15.84 12.05 -8.56
CA LEU A 92 -15.86 10.68 -8.05
C LEU A 92 -17.28 10.19 -7.75
N THR A 93 -18.14 11.03 -7.17
CA THR A 93 -19.55 10.69 -6.96
C THR A 93 -20.24 10.33 -8.27
N ARG A 94 -20.09 11.15 -9.32
CA ARG A 94 -20.69 10.85 -10.64
C ARG A 94 -20.14 9.57 -11.25
N LEU A 95 -18.82 9.35 -11.19
CA LEU A 95 -18.20 8.14 -11.73
C LEU A 95 -18.75 6.86 -11.08
N HIS A 96 -18.93 6.91 -9.76
CA HIS A 96 -19.53 5.81 -9.01
C HIS A 96 -21.01 5.61 -9.35
N GLU A 97 -21.81 6.68 -9.42
CA GLU A 97 -23.24 6.62 -9.74
C GLU A 97 -23.51 6.08 -11.16
N GLU A 98 -22.68 6.47 -12.13
CA GLU A 98 -22.81 6.05 -13.53
C GLU A 98 -22.58 4.54 -13.71
N ASN A 99 -21.62 3.95 -12.99
CA ASN A 99 -21.41 2.51 -12.96
C ASN A 99 -20.66 2.09 -11.69
N PRO A 100 -21.35 1.66 -10.63
CA PRO A 100 -20.74 1.39 -9.32
C PRO A 100 -19.91 0.10 -9.28
N GLY A 101 -20.09 -0.80 -10.25
CA GLY A 101 -19.49 -2.13 -10.25
C GLY A 101 -18.22 -2.29 -11.07
N ASP A 102 -17.89 -1.32 -11.94
CA ASP A 102 -16.66 -1.34 -12.73
C ASP A 102 -15.44 -0.82 -11.96
N GLU A 103 -14.24 -1.03 -12.51
CA GLU A 103 -12.98 -0.61 -11.89
C GLU A 103 -12.98 0.88 -11.50
N THR A 104 -13.52 1.74 -12.38
CA THR A 104 -13.58 3.19 -12.15
C THR A 104 -14.55 3.55 -11.03
N GLY A 105 -15.72 2.93 -10.96
CA GLY A 105 -16.71 3.13 -9.90
C GLY A 105 -16.24 2.65 -8.54
N LEU A 106 -15.51 1.52 -8.50
CA LEU A 106 -14.88 1.01 -7.28
C LEU A 106 -13.72 1.89 -6.82
N ALA A 107 -12.89 2.37 -7.75
CA ALA A 107 -11.84 3.35 -7.46
C ALA A 107 -12.46 4.65 -6.92
N ALA A 108 -13.51 5.15 -7.56
CA ALA A 108 -14.20 6.35 -7.13
C ALA A 108 -14.73 6.21 -5.69
N LEU A 109 -15.39 5.10 -5.36
CA LEU A 109 -15.89 4.80 -4.01
C LEU A 109 -14.75 4.78 -2.98
N TYR A 110 -13.64 4.12 -3.30
CA TYR A 110 -12.45 4.10 -2.42
C TYR A 110 -11.91 5.51 -2.17
N TYR A 111 -11.79 6.34 -3.21
CA TYR A 111 -11.24 7.69 -3.09
C TYR A 111 -12.21 8.68 -2.43
N LEU A 112 -13.53 8.50 -2.51
CA LEU A 112 -14.49 9.22 -1.67
C LEU A 112 -14.21 8.97 -0.19
N GLY A 113 -14.00 7.70 0.19
CA GLY A 113 -13.56 7.35 1.55
C GLY A 113 -12.24 8.01 1.95
N ARG A 114 -11.29 8.13 1.01
CA ARG A 114 -10.00 8.82 1.26
C ARG A 114 -10.17 10.32 1.47
N ILE A 115 -11.07 10.96 0.73
CA ILE A 115 -11.36 12.40 0.88
C ILE A 115 -11.84 12.69 2.29
N GLU A 116 -12.83 11.95 2.77
CA GLU A 116 -13.38 12.13 4.11
C GLU A 116 -12.34 11.81 5.21
N HIS A 117 -11.47 10.81 4.98
CA HIS A 117 -10.46 10.41 5.96
C HIS A 117 -9.27 11.38 6.06
N LEU A 118 -8.77 11.93 4.94
CA LEU A 118 -7.46 12.60 4.90
C LEU A 118 -7.42 13.96 4.21
N HIS A 119 -8.41 14.31 3.39
CA HIS A 119 -8.37 15.54 2.61
C HIS A 119 -9.24 16.64 3.18
N ARG A 120 -10.37 16.31 3.81
CA ARG A 120 -11.22 17.32 4.46
C ARG A 120 -10.56 17.90 5.71
N THR A 121 -10.87 19.17 5.98
CA THR A 121 -10.51 19.87 7.22
C THR A 121 -11.77 20.48 7.82
N PRO A 122 -12.29 19.96 8.96
CA PRO A 122 -11.85 18.75 9.65
C PRO A 122 -12.15 17.48 8.85
N ALA A 123 -11.42 16.39 9.13
CA ALA A 123 -11.70 15.07 8.59
C ALA A 123 -12.99 14.48 9.19
N ASP A 124 -13.67 13.62 8.43
CA ASP A 124 -14.86 12.87 8.85
C ASP A 124 -14.59 11.35 8.77
N PRO A 125 -14.04 10.74 9.83
CA PRO A 125 -13.72 9.31 9.84
C PRO A 125 -14.95 8.41 9.76
N GLU A 126 -16.13 8.87 10.19
CA GLU A 126 -17.36 8.06 10.12
C GLU A 126 -17.92 8.05 8.69
N ALA A 127 -17.89 9.20 7.99
CA ALA A 127 -18.20 9.23 6.57
C ALA A 127 -17.21 8.37 5.76
N ALA A 128 -15.92 8.44 6.07
CA ALA A 128 -14.91 7.57 5.46
C ALA A 128 -15.22 6.08 5.68
N ALA A 129 -15.56 5.71 6.92
CA ALA A 129 -15.87 4.33 7.27
C ALA A 129 -17.09 3.79 6.51
N ARG A 130 -18.10 4.62 6.22
CA ARG A 130 -19.26 4.22 5.40
C ARG A 130 -18.83 3.79 3.99
N TYR A 131 -18.05 4.61 3.29
CA TYR A 131 -17.55 4.27 1.95
C TYR A 131 -16.68 3.01 1.94
N TYR A 132 -15.80 2.84 2.93
CA TYR A 132 -14.99 1.63 3.02
C TYR A 132 -15.83 0.37 3.28
N ARG A 133 -16.82 0.44 4.18
CA ARG A 133 -17.73 -0.69 4.44
C ARG A 133 -18.53 -1.08 3.20
N GLU A 134 -19.01 -0.10 2.45
CA GLU A 134 -19.74 -0.32 1.20
C GLU A 134 -18.87 -1.02 0.14
N LEU A 135 -17.63 -0.58 -0.03
CA LEU A 135 -16.70 -1.22 -0.97
C LEU A 135 -16.40 -2.67 -0.56
N ILE A 136 -16.19 -2.90 0.74
CA ILE A 136 -15.94 -4.23 1.31
C ILE A 136 -17.12 -5.17 1.12
N SER A 137 -18.35 -4.68 1.29
CA SER A 137 -19.55 -5.50 1.11
C SER A 137 -19.85 -5.81 -0.34
N THR A 138 -19.56 -4.88 -1.26
CA THR A 138 -19.93 -5.00 -2.68
C THR A 138 -18.96 -5.88 -3.45
N ARG A 139 -17.65 -5.75 -3.22
CA ARG A 139 -16.60 -6.50 -3.92
C ARG A 139 -15.51 -6.98 -2.95
N PRO A 140 -15.82 -7.93 -2.04
CA PRO A 140 -14.91 -8.32 -0.95
C PRO A 140 -13.56 -8.89 -1.41
N ASP A 141 -13.53 -9.46 -2.61
CA ASP A 141 -12.39 -10.07 -3.31
C ASP A 141 -11.54 -9.05 -4.09
N HIS A 142 -11.99 -7.80 -4.20
CA HIS A 142 -11.29 -6.78 -4.97
C HIS A 142 -10.09 -6.19 -4.19
N PRO A 143 -8.94 -5.90 -4.84
CA PRO A 143 -7.79 -5.29 -4.16
C PRO A 143 -8.11 -3.98 -3.42
N LEU A 144 -8.98 -3.13 -3.99
CA LEU A 144 -9.42 -1.90 -3.30
C LEU A 144 -10.28 -2.18 -2.07
N ALA A 145 -11.02 -3.28 -2.02
CA ALA A 145 -11.70 -3.70 -0.79
C ALA A 145 -10.70 -4.16 0.27
N GLY A 146 -9.59 -4.80 -0.15
CA GLY A 146 -8.46 -5.08 0.74
C GLY A 146 -7.88 -3.80 1.36
N GLN A 147 -7.57 -2.81 0.52
CA GLN A 147 -7.09 -1.50 0.98
C GLN A 147 -8.11 -0.77 1.86
N ALA A 148 -9.41 -0.86 1.55
CA ALA A 148 -10.47 -0.31 2.39
C ALA A 148 -10.51 -0.97 3.78
N ARG A 149 -10.28 -2.29 3.90
CA ARG A 149 -10.15 -2.96 5.21
C ARG A 149 -9.01 -2.39 6.03
N VAL A 150 -7.86 -2.11 5.40
CA VAL A 150 -6.71 -1.47 6.07
C VAL A 150 -7.11 -0.07 6.58
N LYS A 151 -7.79 0.74 5.77
CA LYS A 151 -8.21 2.09 6.18
C LYS A 151 -9.29 2.06 7.27
N LEU A 152 -10.24 1.14 7.17
CA LEU A 152 -11.25 0.93 8.20
C LEU A 152 -10.61 0.47 9.52
N ALA A 153 -9.63 -0.43 9.48
CA ALA A 153 -8.86 -0.84 10.66
C ALA A 153 -8.18 0.36 11.34
N LEU A 154 -7.55 1.25 10.58
CA LEU A 154 -6.96 2.49 11.12
C LEU A 154 -8.01 3.38 11.81
N ILE A 155 -9.17 3.58 11.19
CA ILE A 155 -10.25 4.36 11.78
C ILE A 155 -10.70 3.73 13.12
N GLU A 156 -10.97 2.42 13.12
CA GLU A 156 -11.46 1.71 14.30
C GLU A 156 -10.42 1.66 15.43
N LEU A 157 -9.14 1.47 15.11
CA LEU A 157 -8.05 1.38 16.09
C LEU A 157 -7.66 2.74 16.67
N TYR A 158 -7.82 3.84 15.93
CA TYR A 158 -7.31 5.15 16.34
C TYR A 158 -8.40 6.21 16.55
N ARG A 159 -9.69 5.83 16.49
CA ARG A 159 -10.84 6.70 16.85
C ARG A 159 -10.64 7.38 18.20
N SER A 160 -10.74 8.69 18.32
CA SER A 160 -10.61 9.39 19.61
C SER A 160 -11.60 8.90 20.66
N GLY A 161 -11.18 8.83 21.93
CA GLY A 161 -12.05 8.52 23.07
C GLY A 161 -12.46 7.04 23.23
N GLY A 162 -11.83 6.11 22.52
CA GLY A 162 -12.02 4.66 22.75
C GLY A 162 -11.20 4.15 23.94
N ARG A 163 -11.75 3.22 24.72
CA ARG A 163 -11.05 2.61 25.86
C ARG A 163 -10.00 1.59 25.38
N PRO A 164 -8.94 1.31 26.16
CA PRO A 164 -7.95 0.30 25.81
C PRO A 164 -8.55 -1.09 25.50
N GLU A 165 -9.56 -1.52 26.26
CA GLU A 165 -10.23 -2.81 26.07
C GLU A 165 -10.91 -2.90 24.69
N ASP A 166 -11.46 -1.79 24.22
CA ASP A 166 -12.08 -1.71 22.89
C ASP A 166 -11.02 -1.90 21.78
N ARG A 167 -9.76 -1.53 22.03
CA ARG A 167 -8.64 -1.73 21.07
C ARG A 167 -8.20 -3.17 21.03
N ALA A 168 -8.06 -3.81 22.19
CA ALA A 168 -7.73 -5.23 22.26
C ALA A 168 -8.77 -6.07 21.51
N GLN A 169 -10.05 -5.79 21.72
CA GLN A 169 -11.14 -6.45 21.00
C GLN A 169 -11.10 -6.16 19.48
N THR A 170 -10.79 -4.92 19.10
CA THR A 170 -10.64 -4.55 17.69
C THR A 170 -9.49 -5.30 17.02
N VAL A 171 -8.31 -5.35 17.65
CA VAL A 171 -7.17 -6.13 17.15
C VAL A 171 -7.55 -7.60 17.02
N ALA A 172 -8.11 -8.21 18.08
CA ALA A 172 -8.51 -9.62 18.06
C ALA A 172 -9.49 -9.96 16.93
N ARG A 173 -10.45 -9.06 16.65
CA ARG A 173 -11.41 -9.24 15.54
C ARG A 173 -10.74 -9.11 14.16
N LEU A 174 -9.77 -8.21 14.02
CA LEU A 174 -9.10 -7.93 12.75
C LEU A 174 -7.98 -8.92 12.41
N THR A 175 -7.32 -9.50 13.41
CA THR A 175 -6.24 -10.50 13.24
C THR A 175 -6.58 -11.61 12.25
N PRO A 176 -7.70 -12.37 12.38
CA PRO A 176 -8.03 -13.43 11.41
C PRO A 176 -8.36 -12.93 10.00
N LEU A 177 -8.63 -11.62 9.83
CA LEU A 177 -8.90 -11.01 8.53
C LEU A 177 -7.62 -10.61 7.79
N ALA A 178 -6.47 -10.54 8.48
CA ALA A 178 -5.20 -10.15 7.88
C ALA A 178 -4.72 -11.18 6.86
N ASP A 179 -4.78 -12.47 7.19
CA ASP A 179 -4.39 -13.54 6.26
C ASP A 179 -5.37 -13.71 5.08
N ARG A 180 -6.62 -13.27 5.26
CA ARG A 180 -7.72 -13.39 4.30
C ARG A 180 -7.86 -12.19 3.36
N GLN A 181 -6.88 -11.29 3.32
CA GLN A 181 -6.87 -10.20 2.36
C GLN A 181 -6.80 -10.73 0.92
N PRO A 182 -7.44 -10.04 -0.05
CA PRO A 182 -7.52 -10.50 -1.43
C PRO A 182 -6.17 -10.48 -2.16
N ASP A 183 -5.23 -9.66 -1.68
CA ASP A 183 -3.92 -9.48 -2.29
C ASP A 183 -2.81 -9.33 -1.23
N ALA A 184 -1.56 -9.56 -1.65
CA ALA A 184 -0.40 -9.51 -0.77
C ALA A 184 -0.12 -8.11 -0.20
N ALA A 185 -0.41 -7.04 -0.95
CA ALA A 185 -0.16 -5.68 -0.50
C ALA A 185 -1.11 -5.31 0.64
N SER A 186 -2.40 -5.61 0.51
CA SER A 186 -3.39 -5.40 1.57
C SER A 186 -3.12 -6.29 2.79
N ARG A 187 -2.67 -7.54 2.58
CA ARG A 187 -2.23 -8.43 3.68
C ARG A 187 -1.08 -7.80 4.47
N ARG A 188 -0.02 -7.41 3.78
CA ARG A 188 1.13 -6.72 4.37
C ARG A 188 0.67 -5.49 5.17
N ASP A 189 -0.10 -4.62 4.54
CA ASP A 189 -0.47 -3.34 5.14
C ASP A 189 -1.35 -3.53 6.39
N LEU A 190 -2.26 -4.50 6.39
CA LEU A 190 -3.07 -4.81 7.57
C LEU A 190 -2.22 -5.39 8.71
N HIS A 191 -1.28 -6.29 8.41
CA HIS A 191 -0.35 -6.78 9.42
C HIS A 191 0.54 -5.67 10.02
N LEU A 192 1.02 -4.72 9.21
CA LEU A 192 1.76 -3.57 9.72
C LEU A 192 0.91 -2.74 10.68
N VAL A 193 -0.36 -2.49 10.34
CA VAL A 193 -1.29 -1.75 11.21
C VAL A 193 -1.53 -2.49 12.53
N LEU A 194 -1.73 -3.81 12.48
CA LEU A 194 -1.99 -4.62 13.67
C LEU A 194 -0.75 -4.77 14.56
N GLY A 195 0.44 -4.92 13.97
CA GLY A 195 1.70 -4.96 14.71
C GLY A 195 1.97 -3.64 15.44
N GLU A 196 1.78 -2.50 14.78
CA GLU A 196 1.91 -1.18 15.40
C GLU A 196 0.85 -0.96 16.49
N ALA A 197 -0.39 -1.38 16.26
CA ALA A 197 -1.45 -1.30 17.28
C ALA A 197 -1.12 -2.15 18.51
N ALA A 198 -0.58 -3.37 18.30
CA ALA A 198 -0.18 -4.24 19.41
C ALA A 198 0.90 -3.59 20.28
N LEU A 199 1.90 -2.94 19.69
CA LEU A 199 2.91 -2.19 20.45
C LEU A 199 2.31 -0.96 21.14
N ARG A 200 1.57 -0.14 20.39
CA ARG A 200 1.02 1.13 20.91
C ARG A 200 0.09 0.92 22.10
N PHE A 201 -0.72 -0.13 22.07
CA PHE A 201 -1.72 -0.42 23.10
C PHE A 201 -1.24 -1.47 24.11
N GLY A 202 0.03 -1.90 24.06
CA GLY A 202 0.60 -2.84 25.02
C GLY A 202 -0.06 -4.22 25.02
N LEU A 203 -0.46 -4.73 23.84
CA LEU A 203 -1.20 -5.99 23.70
C LEU A 203 -0.29 -7.24 23.71
N GLY A 204 1.02 -7.05 23.76
CA GLY A 204 2.03 -8.11 23.91
C GLY A 204 3.04 -8.16 22.78
N SER A 205 4.32 -8.37 23.14
CA SER A 205 5.44 -8.41 22.19
C SER A 205 5.35 -9.58 21.20
N GLN A 206 4.82 -10.74 21.62
CA GLN A 206 4.64 -11.89 20.73
C GLN A 206 3.63 -11.58 19.61
N LEU A 207 2.49 -10.97 19.96
CA LEU A 207 1.48 -10.58 18.98
C LEU A 207 2.02 -9.58 17.96
N ALA A 208 2.78 -8.59 18.43
CA ALA A 208 3.43 -7.63 17.56
C ALA A 208 4.46 -8.30 16.63
N LEU A 209 5.30 -9.21 17.16
CA LEU A 209 6.29 -9.95 16.39
C LEU A 209 5.63 -10.78 15.30
N ASP A 210 4.57 -11.52 15.62
CA ASP A 210 3.85 -12.36 14.65
C ASP A 210 3.30 -11.53 13.48
N HIS A 211 2.78 -10.33 13.77
CA HIS A 211 2.29 -9.41 12.74
C HIS A 211 3.41 -8.79 11.91
N PHE A 212 4.51 -8.32 12.50
CA PHE A 212 5.62 -7.78 11.71
C PHE A 212 6.30 -8.86 10.85
N ARG A 213 6.41 -10.10 11.34
CA ARG A 213 6.87 -11.25 10.56
C ARG A 213 5.97 -11.52 9.36
N ALA A 214 4.66 -11.62 9.58
CA ALA A 214 3.70 -11.82 8.50
C ALA A 214 3.72 -10.69 7.45
N ALA A 215 3.95 -9.44 7.88
CA ALA A 215 4.14 -8.31 6.97
C ALA A 215 5.42 -8.44 6.13
N LEU A 216 6.54 -8.87 6.73
CA LEU A 216 7.79 -9.13 6.01
C LEU A 216 7.63 -10.25 4.98
N ASP A 217 6.95 -11.34 5.35
CA ASP A 217 6.65 -12.49 4.47
C ASP A 217 5.74 -12.09 3.30
N ALA A 218 4.79 -11.18 3.53
CA ALA A 218 3.92 -10.62 2.50
C ALA A 218 4.63 -9.63 1.55
N GLY A 219 5.87 -9.22 1.85
CA GLY A 219 6.72 -8.42 0.96
C GLY A 219 6.59 -6.90 1.15
N ILE A 220 7.37 -6.34 2.08
CA ILE A 220 7.51 -4.88 2.26
C ILE A 220 8.42 -4.29 1.18
N LEU A 221 7.83 -3.55 0.23
CA LEU A 221 8.54 -2.96 -0.91
C LEU A 221 9.32 -1.69 -0.55
N ARG A 222 8.80 -0.88 0.38
CA ARG A 222 9.44 0.38 0.78
C ARG A 222 10.63 0.08 1.68
N ALA A 223 11.84 0.41 1.20
CA ALA A 223 13.10 0.16 1.89
C ALA A 223 13.08 0.60 3.37
N THR A 224 12.66 1.84 3.66
CA THR A 224 12.59 2.35 5.04
C THR A 224 11.64 1.55 5.92
N LEU A 225 10.44 1.24 5.44
CA LEU A 225 9.47 0.44 6.22
C LEU A 225 9.98 -0.99 6.44
N ARG A 226 10.68 -1.56 5.46
CA ARG A 226 11.29 -2.89 5.58
C ARG A 226 12.41 -2.87 6.62
N ALA A 227 13.27 -1.86 6.59
CA ALA A 227 14.32 -1.66 7.58
C ALA A 227 13.74 -1.57 9.00
N ASP A 228 12.67 -0.78 9.18
CA ASP A 228 11.99 -0.61 10.46
C ASP A 228 11.38 -1.93 10.94
N ALA A 229 10.67 -2.65 10.07
CA ALA A 229 10.07 -3.93 10.42
C ALA A 229 11.12 -4.99 10.82
N LEU A 230 12.26 -5.07 10.11
CA LEU A 230 13.35 -5.98 10.47
C LEU A 230 13.93 -5.66 11.85
N VAL A 231 14.19 -4.38 12.14
CA VAL A 231 14.69 -3.96 13.45
C VAL A 231 13.67 -4.27 14.54
N ARG A 232 12.40 -3.97 14.32
CA ARG A 232 11.30 -4.29 15.26
C ARG A 232 11.21 -5.79 15.54
N CYS A 233 11.25 -6.63 14.51
CA CYS A 233 11.25 -8.07 14.70
C CYS A 233 12.45 -8.54 15.50
N GLY A 234 13.65 -8.02 15.22
CA GLY A 234 14.85 -8.36 15.98
C GLY A 234 14.77 -7.94 17.45
N GLU A 235 14.28 -6.73 17.73
CA GLU A 235 14.06 -6.21 19.08
C GLU A 235 13.05 -7.08 19.85
N LEU A 236 11.89 -7.35 19.26
CA LEU A 236 10.83 -8.14 19.90
C LEU A 236 11.26 -9.60 20.12
N ALA A 237 11.89 -10.22 19.13
CA ALA A 237 12.42 -11.58 19.27
C ALA A 237 13.44 -11.66 20.40
N ARG A 238 14.31 -10.64 20.55
CA ARG A 238 15.27 -10.57 21.66
C ARG A 238 14.58 -10.43 23.01
N GLU A 239 13.58 -9.54 23.13
CA GLU A 239 12.80 -9.35 24.36
C GLU A 239 12.08 -10.62 24.79
N LEU A 240 11.62 -11.42 23.83
CA LEU A 240 10.96 -12.71 24.05
C LEU A 240 11.94 -13.87 24.31
N GLY A 241 13.26 -13.62 24.28
CA GLY A 241 14.28 -14.66 24.46
C GLY A 241 14.56 -15.52 23.22
N HIS A 242 14.00 -15.19 22.05
CA HIS A 242 14.22 -15.89 20.79
C HIS A 242 15.52 -15.43 20.11
N ALA A 243 16.67 -15.72 20.73
CA ALA A 243 17.97 -15.19 20.32
C ALA A 243 18.33 -15.49 18.84
N ASP A 244 18.04 -16.70 18.36
CA ASP A 244 18.32 -17.09 16.96
C ASP A 244 17.43 -16.37 15.96
N GLU A 245 16.17 -16.10 16.31
CA GLU A 245 15.26 -15.31 15.48
C GLU A 245 15.71 -13.84 15.45
N ALA A 246 16.09 -13.27 16.59
CA ALA A 246 16.64 -11.92 16.67
C ALA A 246 17.90 -11.75 15.81
N ARG A 247 18.83 -12.72 15.90
CA ARG A 247 20.06 -12.75 15.10
C ARG A 247 19.76 -12.67 13.60
N ARG A 248 18.86 -13.52 13.10
CA ARG A 248 18.48 -13.56 11.67
C ARG A 248 17.95 -12.22 11.16
N TYR A 249 17.09 -11.55 11.93
CA TYR A 249 16.56 -10.24 11.51
C TYR A 249 17.62 -9.15 11.48
N TYR A 250 18.49 -9.10 12.49
CA TYR A 250 19.60 -8.15 12.53
C TYR A 250 20.63 -8.40 11.42
N GLU A 251 20.98 -9.65 11.13
CA GLU A 251 21.86 -10.00 10.00
C GLU A 251 21.25 -9.58 8.66
N THR A 252 19.96 -9.86 8.45
CA THR A 252 19.24 -9.44 7.25
C THR A 252 19.26 -7.91 7.10
N PHE A 253 18.98 -7.19 8.19
CA PHE A 253 19.05 -5.73 8.19
C PHE A 253 20.47 -5.22 7.83
N LEU A 254 21.51 -5.81 8.42
CA LEU A 254 22.89 -5.41 8.16
C LEU A 254 23.35 -5.75 6.72
N ALA A 255 22.80 -6.78 6.10
CA ALA A 255 23.06 -7.12 4.71
C ALA A 255 22.39 -6.13 3.75
N ASP A 256 21.10 -5.85 3.97
CA ASP A 256 20.24 -5.07 3.07
C ASP A 256 20.48 -3.55 3.19
N PHE A 257 20.78 -3.03 4.40
CA PHE A 257 20.78 -1.60 4.69
C PHE A 257 22.16 -1.07 5.09
N ARG A 258 23.08 -1.00 4.12
CA ARG A 258 24.50 -0.64 4.33
C ARG A 258 24.78 0.79 4.81
N ARG A 259 23.84 1.72 4.61
CA ARG A 259 23.98 3.14 4.95
C ARG A 259 23.03 3.61 6.05
N ASP A 260 22.27 2.70 6.67
CA ASP A 260 21.35 3.07 7.74
C ASP A 260 22.13 3.44 9.02
N VAL A 261 21.66 4.48 9.72
CA VAL A 261 22.32 5.03 10.91
C VAL A 261 22.31 4.06 12.10
N ARG A 262 21.35 3.13 12.15
CA ARG A 262 21.18 2.16 13.25
C ARG A 262 22.20 1.04 13.21
N ARG A 263 22.94 0.86 12.11
CA ARG A 263 23.87 -0.25 11.90
C ARG A 263 24.83 -0.47 13.07
N ARG A 264 25.44 0.60 13.59
CA ARG A 264 26.39 0.50 14.71
C ARG A 264 25.75 -0.20 15.91
N THR A 265 24.59 0.30 16.34
CA THR A 265 23.83 -0.24 17.47
C THR A 265 23.37 -1.67 17.21
N ILE A 266 22.92 -1.99 15.99
CA ILE A 266 22.51 -3.35 15.62
C ILE A 266 23.71 -4.32 15.64
N THR A 267 24.89 -3.90 15.16
CA THR A 267 26.12 -4.71 15.23
C THR A 267 26.53 -4.99 16.68
N GLU A 268 26.51 -3.96 17.55
CA GLU A 268 26.82 -4.11 18.98
C GLU A 268 25.83 -5.09 19.65
N THR A 269 24.53 -4.96 19.35
CA THR A 269 23.49 -5.85 19.87
C THR A 269 23.68 -7.29 19.41
N LEU A 270 24.03 -7.49 18.13
CA LEU A 270 24.28 -8.80 17.54
C LEU A 270 25.48 -9.50 18.17
N ALA A 271 26.55 -8.75 18.46
CA ALA A 271 27.74 -9.26 19.15
C ALA A 271 27.42 -9.70 20.59
N ALA A 272 26.60 -8.92 21.31
CA ALA A 272 26.14 -9.28 22.65
C ALA A 272 25.34 -10.59 22.65
N LEU A 273 24.43 -10.78 21.67
CA LEU A 273 23.64 -12.02 21.50
C LEU A 273 24.47 -13.25 21.11
N SER A 274 25.69 -13.05 20.65
CA SER A 274 26.59 -14.15 20.22
C SER A 274 27.71 -14.40 21.24
N SER A 275 27.69 -13.71 22.37
CA SER A 275 28.69 -13.88 23.43
C SER A 275 28.54 -15.24 24.11
N PRO A 276 29.64 -15.91 24.50
CA PRO A 276 29.59 -17.20 25.19
C PRO A 276 28.71 -17.20 26.45
N ALA A 277 28.68 -16.08 27.19
CA ALA A 277 27.82 -15.91 28.36
C ALA A 277 26.32 -15.87 28.01
N ALA A 278 25.95 -15.29 26.86
CA ALA A 278 24.57 -15.26 26.38
C ALA A 278 24.15 -16.64 25.83
N LEU A 279 25.06 -17.35 25.18
CA LEU A 279 24.83 -18.71 24.68
C LEU A 279 24.71 -19.74 25.82
N ALA A 280 25.44 -19.55 26.92
CA ALA A 280 25.37 -20.41 28.11
C ALA A 280 24.13 -20.16 29.00
N ALA A 281 23.46 -19.01 28.83
CA ALA A 281 22.26 -18.64 29.57
C ALA A 281 20.94 -18.95 28.82
N ALA A 282 21.03 -19.44 27.58
CA ALA A 282 19.88 -19.91 26.83
C ALA A 282 19.35 -21.23 27.44
N PRO A 283 18.04 -21.35 27.71
CA PRO A 283 17.44 -22.53 28.36
C PRO A 283 17.46 -23.79 27.48
#